data_AF-A0A2M7XP86-F1
#
_entry.id   AF-A0A2M7XP86-F1
#
_cell.length_a   1.000
_cell.length_b   1.000
_cell.length_c   1.000
_cell.angle_alpha   90.00
_cell.angle_beta   90.00
_cell.angle_gamma   90.00
#
_symmetry.space_group_name_H-M   'P 1'
#
loop_
_entity.id
_entity.type
_entity.pdbx_description
1 polymer ?
#
loop_
_entity_poly.entity_id
_entity_poly.type
_entity_poly.pdbx_seq_one_letter_code
_entity_poly.pdbx_strand_id
1 'polypeptide(L)'
;DEPVLFRILRDKTRRQPRQRNNESQNDATNTPGATPGPIRLESATDKAEYELLRLHFTDEEPVLKWLLTNLDAEILERMHFRDIFRQVRIALEKNLPLDRKQIVEELSDSPWQSLITRILFDLDTEKAITIKLAQDCVRTLHHFQLHEELKVLRQRLREVEKSGGDFRAIIQQKQALELRLKTAQPD
;
A
#
# COMPACT_ATOMS: atom_id res chain seq x y z
N ASP A 1 -26.87 11.90 -10.96
CA ASP A 1 -25.79 10.90 -11.10
C ASP A 1 -24.95 10.90 -9.85
N GLU A 2 -25.07 9.85 -9.03
CA GLU A 2 -24.18 9.65 -7.88
C GLU A 2 -22.76 9.30 -8.37
N PRO A 3 -21.71 9.90 -7.80
CA PRO A 3 -20.34 9.56 -8.16
C PRO A 3 -20.01 8.15 -7.66
N VAL A 4 -19.93 7.18 -8.59
CA VAL A 4 -19.55 5.80 -8.25
C VAL A 4 -18.03 5.71 -8.12
N LEU A 5 -17.53 5.90 -6.91
CA LEU A 5 -16.10 6.05 -6.61
C LEU A 5 -15.33 4.73 -6.76
N PHE A 6 -15.93 3.59 -6.39
CA PHE A 6 -15.22 2.32 -6.27
C PHE A 6 -15.59 1.30 -7.36
N ARG A 7 -16.38 1.68 -8.37
CA ARG A 7 -16.79 0.79 -9.48
C ARG A 7 -15.61 0.15 -10.21
N ILE A 8 -14.52 0.91 -10.38
CA ILE A 8 -13.30 0.45 -11.06
C ILE A 8 -12.63 -0.71 -10.28
N LEU A 9 -12.74 -0.73 -8.95
CA LEU A 9 -12.20 -1.81 -8.13
C LEU A 9 -13.03 -3.09 -8.25
N ARG A 10 -14.34 -2.97 -8.53
CA ARG A 10 -15.25 -4.11 -8.78
C ARG A 10 -15.05 -4.72 -10.17
N ASP A 11 -14.76 -3.91 -11.19
CA ASP A 11 -14.68 -4.37 -12.58
C ASP A 11 -13.31 -4.97 -12.95
N LYS A 12 -12.22 -4.54 -12.31
CA LYS A 12 -10.87 -5.10 -12.56
C LYS A 12 -10.76 -6.57 -12.13
N THR A 13 -11.54 -7.02 -11.15
CA THR A 13 -11.51 -8.39 -10.62
C THR A 13 -12.43 -9.35 -11.38
N ARG A 14 -13.41 -8.84 -12.14
CA ARG A 14 -14.28 -9.65 -13.02
C ARG A 14 -13.62 -10.09 -14.33
N ARG A 15 -12.50 -9.47 -14.75
CA ARG A 15 -11.82 -9.74 -16.03
C ARG A 15 -10.70 -10.80 -15.96
N GLN A 16 -10.77 -11.78 -15.05
CA GLN A 16 -10.00 -13.02 -15.24
C GLN A 16 -10.90 -14.09 -15.86
N PRO A 17 -10.70 -14.46 -17.14
CA PRO A 17 -11.44 -15.57 -17.73
C PRO A 17 -11.03 -16.87 -17.02
N ARG A 18 -12.02 -17.58 -16.46
CA ARG A 18 -11.90 -18.95 -15.96
C ARG A 18 -11.47 -19.87 -17.11
N GLN A 19 -10.17 -20.07 -17.31
CA GLN A 19 -9.68 -21.24 -18.02
C GLN A 19 -9.63 -22.41 -17.05
N ARG A 20 -10.53 -23.36 -17.27
CA ARG A 20 -10.67 -24.60 -16.52
C ARG A 20 -9.81 -25.65 -17.21
N ASN A 21 -8.57 -25.86 -16.77
CA ASN A 21 -7.78 -27.02 -17.14
C ASN A 21 -7.39 -27.80 -15.90
N ASN A 22 -7.81 -29.07 -15.87
CA ASN A 22 -7.32 -30.10 -14.97
C ASN A 22 -5.88 -30.41 -15.35
N GLU A 23 -4.94 -30.30 -14.42
CA GLU A 23 -3.78 -31.19 -14.32
C GLU A 23 -3.14 -31.04 -12.95
N SER A 24 -3.02 -32.17 -12.26
CA SER A 24 -2.39 -32.28 -10.94
C SER A 24 -0.88 -32.25 -11.09
N GLN A 25 -0.21 -31.30 -10.45
CA GLN A 25 1.12 -31.52 -9.85
C GLN A 25 1.50 -30.37 -8.91
N ASN A 26 2.11 -30.76 -7.80
CA ASN A 26 2.50 -29.95 -6.67
C ASN A 26 3.42 -28.78 -7.07
N ASP A 27 3.00 -27.54 -6.78
CA ASP A 27 3.95 -26.51 -6.37
C ASP A 27 3.24 -25.45 -5.52
N ALA A 28 3.77 -25.24 -4.31
CA ALA A 28 3.23 -24.30 -3.34
C ALA A 28 3.73 -22.89 -3.63
N THR A 29 3.21 -22.24 -4.67
CA THR A 29 3.37 -20.80 -4.88
C THR A 29 2.14 -20.19 -5.55
N ASN A 30 1.59 -19.15 -4.91
CA ASN A 30 0.71 -18.11 -5.47
C ASN A 30 -0.41 -18.58 -6.42
N THR A 31 -1.53 -19.02 -5.86
CA THR A 31 -2.78 -19.25 -6.61
C THR A 31 -3.58 -17.95 -6.76
N PRO A 32 -3.85 -17.45 -7.98
CA PRO A 32 -4.81 -16.38 -8.23
C PRO A 32 -6.21 -16.99 -8.25
N GLY A 33 -6.96 -16.84 -7.15
CA GLY A 33 -8.30 -17.39 -7.02
C GLY A 33 -8.76 -17.69 -5.60
N ALA A 34 -7.90 -17.50 -4.59
CA ALA A 34 -8.36 -17.53 -3.20
C ALA A 34 -9.26 -16.31 -2.96
N THR A 35 -10.52 -16.55 -2.56
CA THR A 35 -11.29 -15.56 -1.80
C THR A 35 -10.34 -15.00 -0.75
N PRO A 36 -10.09 -13.67 -0.69
CA PRO A 36 -9.11 -13.16 0.23
C PRO A 36 -9.57 -13.57 1.62
N GLY A 37 -8.81 -14.49 2.22
CA GLY A 37 -8.97 -14.81 3.64
C GLY A 37 -8.81 -13.52 4.46
N PRO A 38 -9.12 -13.55 5.76
CA PRO A 38 -8.92 -12.38 6.61
C PRO A 38 -7.49 -11.85 6.40
N ILE A 39 -7.38 -10.58 6.00
CA ILE A 39 -6.09 -9.95 5.70
C ILE A 39 -5.21 -10.07 6.95
N ARG A 40 -4.12 -10.82 6.79
CA ARG A 40 -3.14 -11.03 7.85
C ARG A 40 -2.12 -9.90 7.77
N LEU A 41 -2.15 -9.02 8.75
CA LEU A 41 -1.20 -7.91 8.90
C LEU A 41 0.04 -8.41 9.64
N GLU A 42 0.91 -9.11 8.93
CA GLU A 42 2.04 -9.83 9.54
C GLU A 42 3.28 -8.94 9.68
N SER A 43 3.50 -8.03 8.74
CA SER A 43 4.65 -7.12 8.75
C SER A 43 4.33 -5.73 9.32
N ALA A 44 5.37 -5.01 9.73
CA ALA A 44 5.24 -3.60 10.13
C ALA A 44 4.75 -2.72 8.98
N THR A 45 5.10 -3.06 7.73
CA THR A 45 4.63 -2.37 6.54
C THR A 45 3.16 -2.60 6.28
N ASP A 46 2.66 -3.84 6.42
CA ASP A 46 1.23 -4.13 6.22
C ASP A 46 0.39 -3.36 7.24
N LYS A 47 0.86 -3.30 8.49
CA LYS A 47 0.22 -2.52 9.56
C LYS A 47 0.25 -1.02 9.27
N ALA A 48 1.37 -0.50 8.78
CA ALA A 48 1.50 0.91 8.42
C ALA A 48 0.59 1.28 7.23
N GLU A 49 0.52 0.45 6.18
CA GLU A 49 -0.41 0.65 5.07
C GLU A 49 -1.87 0.60 5.54
N TYR A 50 -2.20 -0.37 6.40
CA TYR A 50 -3.55 -0.49 6.96
C TYR A 50 -3.96 0.75 7.76
N GLU A 51 -3.10 1.20 8.68
CA GLU A 51 -3.36 2.38 9.50
C GLU A 51 -3.41 3.66 8.66
N LEU A 52 -2.54 3.82 7.66
CA LEU A 52 -2.65 4.94 6.72
C LEU A 52 -3.98 4.92 5.98
N LEU A 53 -4.41 3.75 5.49
CA LEU A 53 -5.68 3.65 4.77
C LEU A 53 -6.85 3.98 5.70
N ARG A 54 -6.81 3.52 6.97
CA ARG A 54 -7.79 3.90 8.00
C ARG A 54 -7.85 5.41 8.22
N LEU A 55 -6.69 6.06 8.34
CA LEU A 55 -6.62 7.51 8.51
C LEU A 55 -7.13 8.29 7.29
N HIS A 56 -7.25 7.71 6.10
CA HIS A 56 -7.88 8.38 4.96
C HIS A 56 -9.41 8.41 5.04
N PHE A 57 -10.02 7.62 5.94
CA PHE A 57 -11.48 7.61 6.15
C PHE A 57 -11.92 8.47 7.35
N THR A 58 -10.98 9.11 8.04
CA THR A 58 -11.31 9.99 9.19
C THR A 58 -12.00 11.28 8.76
N ASP A 59 -12.76 11.86 9.67
CA ASP A 59 -13.34 13.20 9.54
C ASP A 59 -12.38 14.31 10.06
N GLU A 60 -11.19 13.93 10.59
CA GLU A 60 -10.16 14.84 11.08
C GLU A 60 -9.41 15.55 9.93
N GLU A 61 -9.92 16.72 9.53
CA GLU A 61 -9.37 17.54 8.43
C GLU A 61 -7.84 17.80 8.52
N PRO A 62 -7.25 18.11 9.70
CA PRO A 62 -5.80 18.32 9.78
C PRO A 62 -4.99 17.08 9.41
N VAL A 63 -5.49 15.89 9.73
CA VAL A 63 -4.85 14.61 9.41
C VAL A 63 -4.97 14.32 7.91
N LEU A 64 -6.16 14.49 7.35
CA LEU A 64 -6.39 14.33 5.90
C LEU A 64 -5.50 15.26 5.07
N LYS A 65 -5.43 16.55 5.44
CA LYS A 65 -4.58 17.53 4.76
C LYS A 65 -3.11 17.15 4.82
N TRP A 66 -2.66 16.68 5.99
CA TRP A 66 -1.29 16.21 6.14
C TRP A 66 -1.01 15.01 5.24
N LEU A 67 -1.90 14.01 5.21
CA LEU A 67 -1.76 12.81 4.38
C LEU A 67 -1.68 13.14 2.89
N LEU A 68 -2.59 13.97 2.38
CA LEU A 68 -2.62 14.36 0.97
C LEU A 68 -1.35 15.13 0.55
N THR A 69 -0.76 15.90 1.47
CA THR A 69 0.44 16.69 1.21
C THR A 69 1.74 15.88 1.31
N ASN A 70 1.82 14.94 2.26
CA ASN A 70 3.09 14.32 2.66
C ASN A 70 3.24 12.86 2.23
N LEU A 71 2.14 12.20 1.82
CA LEU A 71 2.24 10.87 1.23
C LEU A 71 2.58 11.01 -0.25
N ASP A 72 3.84 10.76 -0.61
CA ASP A 72 4.33 10.85 -1.97
C ASP A 72 3.87 9.68 -2.85
N ALA A 73 3.87 9.91 -4.16
CA ALA A 73 3.43 8.94 -5.14
C ALA A 73 4.34 7.70 -5.18
N GLU A 74 5.65 7.86 -4.94
CA GLU A 74 6.58 6.74 -4.95
C GLU A 74 6.27 5.75 -3.83
N ILE A 75 5.98 6.25 -2.62
CA ILE A 75 5.56 5.37 -1.53
C ILE A 75 4.26 4.63 -1.91
N LEU A 76 3.27 5.35 -2.43
CA LEU A 76 1.95 4.81 -2.77
C LEU A 76 2.02 3.71 -3.83
N GLU A 77 2.85 3.87 -4.86
CA GLU A 77 2.99 2.89 -5.95
C GLU A 77 3.48 1.52 -5.47
N ARG A 78 4.23 1.49 -4.37
CA ARG A 78 4.81 0.28 -3.80
C ARG A 78 3.93 -0.39 -2.74
N MET A 79 2.79 0.20 -2.39
CA MET A 79 1.85 -0.35 -1.42
C MET A 79 1.07 -1.56 -1.96
N HIS A 80 0.75 -2.50 -1.08
CA HIS A 80 -0.15 -3.62 -1.36
C HIS A 80 -1.58 -3.12 -1.67
N PHE A 81 -2.05 -2.12 -0.93
CA PHE A 81 -3.41 -1.58 -1.08
C PHE A 81 -3.49 -0.38 -2.03
N ARG A 82 -2.49 -0.18 -2.91
CA ARG A 82 -2.36 1.03 -3.76
C ARG A 82 -3.63 1.39 -4.52
N ASP A 83 -4.36 0.41 -5.04
CA ASP A 83 -5.54 0.66 -5.88
C ASP A 83 -6.66 1.31 -5.05
N ILE A 84 -6.84 0.90 -3.79
CA ILE A 84 -7.79 1.54 -2.87
C ILE A 84 -7.31 2.94 -2.49
N PHE A 85 -6.03 3.07 -2.11
CA PHE A 85 -5.45 4.38 -1.76
C PHE A 85 -5.67 5.40 -2.87
N ARG A 86 -5.45 5.03 -4.14
CA ARG A 86 -5.69 5.95 -5.26
C ARG A 86 -7.15 6.37 -5.35
N GLN A 87 -8.11 5.45 -5.20
CA GLN A 87 -9.54 5.81 -5.27
C GLN A 87 -9.94 6.74 -4.13
N VAL A 88 -9.52 6.42 -2.89
CA VAL A 88 -9.82 7.25 -1.72
C VAL A 88 -9.19 8.63 -1.87
N ARG A 89 -7.93 8.73 -2.32
CA ARG A 89 -7.30 10.03 -2.55
C ARG A 89 -7.99 10.84 -3.63
N ILE A 90 -8.38 10.23 -4.76
CA ILE A 90 -9.14 10.92 -5.82
C ILE A 90 -10.46 11.45 -5.26
N ALA A 91 -11.14 10.70 -4.39
CA ALA A 91 -12.36 11.15 -3.73
C ALA A 91 -12.10 12.38 -2.86
N LEU A 92 -11.10 12.29 -1.98
CA LEU A 92 -10.72 13.38 -1.07
C LEU A 92 -10.28 14.64 -1.81
N GLU A 93 -9.43 14.51 -2.84
CA GLU A 93 -8.95 15.64 -3.65
C GLU A 93 -10.08 16.34 -4.42
N LYS A 94 -11.13 15.59 -4.77
CA LYS A 94 -12.33 16.13 -5.42
C LYS A 94 -13.41 16.58 -4.43
N ASN A 95 -13.14 16.55 -3.13
CA ASN A 95 -14.11 16.81 -2.06
C ASN A 95 -15.40 15.97 -2.22
N LEU A 96 -15.26 14.74 -2.72
CA LEU A 96 -16.38 13.82 -2.83
C LEU A 96 -16.66 13.21 -1.44
N PRO A 97 -17.93 13.12 -1.03
CA PRO A 97 -18.27 12.55 0.26
C PRO A 97 -17.88 11.06 0.28
N LEU A 98 -17.17 10.65 1.32
CA LEU A 98 -16.86 9.25 1.58
C LEU A 98 -17.98 8.63 2.43
N ASP A 99 -19.17 8.45 1.83
CA ASP A 99 -20.27 7.78 2.53
C ASP A 99 -19.90 6.31 2.78
N ARG A 100 -19.64 6.00 4.04
CA ARG A 100 -19.21 4.67 4.50
C ARG A 100 -20.18 3.57 4.08
N LYS A 101 -21.49 3.81 4.09
CA LYS A 101 -22.51 2.83 3.67
C LYS A 101 -22.45 2.60 2.17
N GLN A 102 -22.44 3.69 1.40
CA GLN A 102 -22.34 3.63 -0.05
C GLN A 102 -21.08 2.89 -0.50
N ILE A 103 -19.93 3.14 0.15
CA ILE A 103 -18.66 2.49 -0.17
C ILE A 103 -18.73 0.97 0.06
N VAL A 104 -19.33 0.52 1.16
CA VAL A 104 -19.50 -0.92 1.43
C VAL A 104 -20.44 -1.56 0.41
N GLU A 105 -21.51 -0.87 0.02
CA GLU A 105 -22.45 -1.33 -1.01
C GLU A 105 -21.80 -1.41 -2.40
N GLU A 106 -21.02 -0.41 -2.80
CA GLU A 106 -20.28 -0.40 -4.07
C GLU A 106 -19.26 -1.55 -4.17
N LEU A 107 -18.72 -1.95 -3.01
CA LEU A 107 -17.74 -3.03 -2.88
C LEU A 107 -18.38 -4.40 -2.61
N SER A 108 -19.71 -4.55 -2.68
CA SER A 108 -20.46 -5.78 -2.29
C SER A 108 -20.05 -7.10 -2.98
N ASP A 109 -19.22 -7.08 -4.01
CA ASP A 109 -18.62 -8.28 -4.65
C ASP A 109 -17.09 -8.16 -4.83
N SER A 110 -16.47 -7.19 -4.17
CA SER A 110 -15.06 -6.87 -4.33
C SER A 110 -14.22 -7.67 -3.33
N PRO A 111 -13.03 -8.17 -3.69
CA PRO A 111 -12.10 -8.74 -2.73
C PRO A 111 -11.68 -7.74 -1.64
N TRP A 112 -11.89 -6.44 -1.87
CA TRP A 112 -11.58 -5.37 -0.93
C TRP A 112 -12.66 -5.11 0.11
N GLN A 113 -13.86 -5.71 -0.02
CA GLN A 113 -14.98 -5.45 0.89
C GLN A 113 -14.60 -5.75 2.34
N SER A 114 -14.00 -6.91 2.60
CA SER A 114 -13.60 -7.32 3.94
C SER A 114 -12.57 -6.38 4.58
N LEU A 115 -11.61 -5.88 3.79
CA LEU A 115 -10.64 -4.88 4.23
C LEU A 115 -11.33 -3.58 4.64
N ILE A 116 -12.16 -3.05 3.75
CA ILE A 116 -12.78 -1.73 3.93
C ILE A 116 -13.79 -1.77 5.07
N THR A 117 -14.61 -2.81 5.18
CA THR A 117 -15.52 -2.99 6.32
C THR A 117 -14.75 -3.04 7.64
N ARG A 118 -13.62 -3.75 7.70
CA ARG A 118 -12.77 -3.78 8.89
C ARG A 118 -12.17 -2.42 9.20
N ILE A 119 -11.68 -1.69 8.20
CA ILE A 119 -11.14 -0.34 8.36
C ILE A 119 -12.18 0.62 8.94
N LEU A 120 -13.39 0.61 8.39
CA LEU A 120 -14.48 1.47 8.83
C LEU A 120 -14.90 1.14 10.26
N PHE A 121 -14.96 -0.15 10.61
CA PHE A 121 -15.20 -0.56 12.00
C PHE A 121 -14.07 -0.11 12.94
N ASP A 122 -12.81 -0.31 12.56
CA ASP A 122 -11.64 0.10 13.34
C ASP A 122 -11.51 1.62 13.46
N LEU A 123 -12.07 2.38 12.52
CA LEU A 123 -12.10 3.84 12.59
C LEU A 123 -13.01 4.31 13.73
N ASP A 124 -14.11 3.60 13.99
CA ASP A 124 -15.06 3.90 15.06
C ASP A 124 -14.59 3.44 16.45
N THR A 125 -13.43 2.75 16.52
CA THR A 125 -12.82 2.39 17.80
C THR A 125 -12.05 3.58 18.41
N GLU A 126 -11.81 3.56 19.73
CA GLU A 126 -11.04 4.59 20.46
C GLU A 126 -9.55 4.69 20.08
N LYS A 127 -9.14 4.09 18.95
CA LYS A 127 -7.78 4.20 18.42
C LYS A 127 -7.49 5.64 18.02
N ALA A 128 -6.36 6.15 18.48
CA ALA A 128 -5.92 7.52 18.19
C ALA A 128 -5.90 7.83 16.68
N ILE A 129 -6.42 9.01 16.33
CA ILE A 129 -6.34 9.60 15.00
C ILE A 129 -5.47 10.85 15.15
N THR A 130 -4.20 10.74 14.77
CA THR A 130 -3.24 11.84 14.98
C THR A 130 -2.28 11.96 13.79
N ILE A 131 -1.77 13.18 13.57
CA ILE A 131 -0.70 13.43 12.60
C ILE A 131 0.56 12.61 12.95
N LYS A 132 0.86 12.44 14.24
CA LYS A 132 2.01 11.64 14.68
C LYS A 132 1.90 10.18 14.21
N LEU A 133 0.73 9.57 14.35
CA LEU A 133 0.49 8.22 13.84
C LEU A 133 0.70 8.14 12.31
N ALA A 134 0.20 9.13 11.57
CA ALA A 134 0.41 9.21 10.13
C ALA A 134 1.91 9.31 9.78
N GLN A 135 2.65 10.16 10.48
CA GLN A 135 4.11 10.33 10.32
C GLN A 135 4.87 9.04 10.59
N ASP A 136 4.52 8.33 11.66
CA ASP A 136 5.18 7.08 12.03
C ASP A 136 4.91 5.98 11.00
N CYS A 137 3.70 5.92 10.43
CA CYS A 137 3.38 4.99 9.36
C CYS A 137 4.14 5.31 8.06
N VAL A 138 4.16 6.58 7.62
CA VAL A 138 4.92 7.00 6.44
C VAL A 138 6.40 6.70 6.60
N ARG A 139 6.96 6.96 7.79
CA ARG A 139 8.37 6.66 8.11
C ARG A 139 8.66 5.17 8.00
N THR A 140 7.77 4.33 8.54
CA THR A 140 7.88 2.87 8.45
C THR A 140 7.97 2.40 6.99
N LEU A 141 7.11 2.94 6.12
CA LEU A 141 7.09 2.58 4.70
C LEU A 141 8.32 3.09 3.95
N HIS A 142 8.72 4.34 4.19
CA HIS A 142 9.91 4.92 3.58
C HIS A 142 11.18 4.16 3.98
N HIS A 143 11.32 3.82 5.27
CA HIS A 143 12.46 3.04 5.76
C HIS A 143 12.51 1.65 5.10
N PHE A 144 11.36 0.96 5.00
CA PHE A 144 11.30 -0.32 4.30
C PHE A 144 11.73 -0.22 2.83
N GLN A 145 11.28 0.82 2.12
CA GLN A 145 11.64 1.03 0.72
C GLN A 145 13.12 1.26 0.51
N LEU A 146 13.74 2.10 1.36
CA LEU A 146 15.18 2.32 1.32
C LEU A 146 15.97 1.01 1.54
N HIS A 147 15.50 0.13 2.44
CA HIS A 147 16.14 -1.17 2.66
C HIS A 147 16.01 -2.11 1.46
N GLU A 148 14.84 -2.17 0.82
CA GLU A 148 14.65 -2.97 -0.39
C GLU A 148 15.51 -2.44 -1.56
N GLU A 149 15.62 -1.12 -1.72
CA GLU A 149 16.52 -0.52 -2.72
C GLU A 149 17.98 -0.86 -2.46
N LEU A 150 18.43 -0.79 -1.20
CA LEU A 150 19.78 -1.20 -0.83
C LEU A 150 20.02 -2.68 -1.10
N LYS A 151 19.03 -3.54 -0.87
CA LYS A 151 19.12 -4.97 -1.16
C LYS A 151 19.26 -5.23 -2.65
N VAL A 152 18.49 -4.53 -3.49
CA VAL A 152 18.62 -4.59 -4.96
C VAL A 152 20.01 -4.11 -5.40
N LEU A 153 20.51 -2.99 -4.87
CA LEU A 153 21.85 -2.51 -5.21
C LEU A 153 22.95 -3.47 -4.78
N ARG A 154 22.84 -4.10 -3.60
CA ARG A 154 23.78 -5.14 -3.15
C ARG A 154 23.76 -6.36 -4.07
N GLN A 155 22.59 -6.75 -4.54
CA GLN A 155 22.46 -7.86 -5.51
C GLN A 155 23.13 -7.50 -6.84
N ARG A 156 22.82 -6.32 -7.39
CA ARG A 156 23.41 -5.83 -8.64
C ARG A 156 24.93 -5.68 -8.55
N LEU A 157 25.45 -5.23 -7.40
CA LEU A 157 26.88 -5.15 -7.15
C LEU A 157 27.55 -6.52 -7.28
N ARG A 158 26.98 -7.55 -6.63
CA ARG A 158 27.50 -8.93 -6.72
C ARG A 158 27.48 -9.47 -8.15
N GLU A 159 26.48 -9.10 -8.94
CA GLU A 159 26.36 -9.52 -10.34
C GLU A 159 27.43 -8.85 -11.22
N VAL A 160 27.62 -7.54 -11.07
CA VAL A 160 28.64 -6.78 -11.82
C VAL A 160 30.06 -7.18 -11.44
N GLU A 161 30.32 -7.45 -10.16
CA GLU A 161 31.60 -7.99 -9.69
C GLU A 161 31.90 -9.35 -10.32
N LYS A 162 30.91 -10.24 -10.40
CA LYS A 162 31.05 -11.55 -11.06
C LYS A 162 31.29 -11.43 -12.57
N SER A 163 30.69 -10.45 -13.23
CA SER A 163 30.85 -10.23 -14.67
C SER A 163 32.06 -9.35 -15.02
N GLY A 164 32.85 -8.90 -14.03
CA GLY A 164 34.01 -8.03 -14.23
C GLY A 164 33.69 -6.63 -14.76
N GLY A 165 32.46 -6.14 -14.56
CA GLY A 165 32.01 -4.83 -15.03
C GLY A 165 32.38 -3.67 -14.11
N ASP A 166 32.19 -2.43 -14.56
CA ASP A 166 32.40 -1.24 -13.72
C ASP A 166 31.24 -1.07 -12.73
N PHE A 167 31.57 -1.15 -11.44
CA PHE A 167 30.63 -1.04 -10.33
C PHE A 167 30.67 0.32 -9.62
N ARG A 168 31.48 1.29 -10.07
CA ARG A 168 31.62 2.61 -9.42
C ARG A 168 30.30 3.35 -9.25
N ALA A 169 29.46 3.34 -10.29
CA ALA A 169 28.14 3.97 -10.25
C ALA A 169 27.21 3.32 -9.20
N ILE A 170 27.28 2.00 -9.05
CA ILE A 170 26.46 1.25 -8.07
C ILE A 170 26.91 1.57 -6.64
N ILE A 171 28.22 1.69 -6.40
CA ILE A 171 28.76 2.10 -5.10
C ILE A 171 28.30 3.51 -4.73
N GLN A 172 28.36 4.46 -5.66
CA GLN A 172 27.90 5.84 -5.42
C GLN A 172 26.40 5.88 -5.07
N GLN A 173 25.57 5.16 -5.81
CA GLN A 173 24.13 5.05 -5.53
C GLN A 173 23.86 4.44 -4.15
N LYS A 174 24.59 3.38 -3.79
CA LYS A 174 24.48 2.73 -2.49
C LYS A 174 24.86 3.69 -1.35
N GLN A 175 25.96 4.42 -1.49
CA GLN A 175 26.40 5.40 -0.48
C GLN A 175 25.38 6.53 -0.28
N ALA A 176 24.80 7.04 -1.36
CA ALA A 176 23.75 8.07 -1.30
C ALA A 176 22.50 7.54 -0.57
N LEU A 177 22.09 6.30 -0.84
CA LEU A 177 20.95 5.67 -0.16
C LEU A 177 21.22 5.38 1.31
N GLU A 178 22.42 4.93 1.66
CA GLU A 178 22.84 4.73 3.06
C GLU A 178 22.85 6.04 3.85
N LEU A 179 23.22 7.15 3.20
CA LEU A 179 23.14 8.48 3.82
C LEU A 179 21.69 8.90 4.05
N ARG A 180 20.81 8.73 3.05
CA ARG A 180 19.37 9.01 3.19
C ARG A 180 18.72 8.21 4.31
N LEU A 181 19.10 6.94 4.45
CA LEU A 181 18.61 6.06 5.51
C LEU A 181 19.03 6.57 6.90
N LYS A 182 20.29 6.98 7.06
CA LYS A 182 20.79 7.56 8.32
C LYS A 182 20.07 8.85 8.69
N THR A 183 19.80 9.72 7.72
CA THR A 183 19.07 10.97 7.97
C THR A 183 17.57 10.77 8.23
N ALA A 184 17.02 9.60 7.88
CA ALA A 184 15.62 9.24 8.10
C ALA A 184 15.39 8.48 9.42
N GLN A 185 16.46 8.10 10.13
CA GLN A 185 16.36 7.58 11.50
C GLN A 185 16.20 8.77 12.46
N PRO A 186 15.23 8.72 13.39
CA PRO A 186 15.22 9.67 14.51
C PRO A 186 16.34 9.31 15.49
N ASP A 187 16.82 10.32 16.23
CA ASP A 187 17.54 10.13 17.50
C ASP A 187 16.70 9.29 18.49
#